data_AF-A0A553HJ94-F1
#
_entry.id   AF-A0A553HJ94-F1
#
_cell.length_a   1.000
_cell.length_b   1.000
_cell.length_c   1.000
_cell.angle_alpha   90.00
_cell.angle_beta   90.00
_cell.angle_gamma   90.00
#
_symmetry.space_group_name_H-M   'P 1'
#
loop_
_entity.id
_entity.type
_entity.pdbx_description
1 polymer ?
#
loop_
_entity_poly.entity_id
_entity_poly.type
_entity_poly.pdbx_seq_one_letter_code
_entity_poly.pdbx_strand_id
1 'polypeptide(L)'
;MRCEYHAIDASFGWVPTPHQKIHDHLIDLSVSEHQLSDYADAIDLVLSLAVPMDAALGPVGGGHSLHPIFENESLGENKSPREYQSVQELTEHINELAQPWISSDYRLADFSQVRMCYVMSNLNNGNAVFSEGEVYLIDHLNAGILPLSFMTYVSHCHRTVSEYLRGRLKLPLDNLHISSCTKGAFWLRDGDEEEMNGSQG
;
A
#
# COMPACT_ATOMS: atom_id res chain seq x y z
N MET A 1 4.07 -17.16 29.46
CA MET A 1 2.97 -16.21 29.65
C MET A 1 2.45 -15.88 28.26
N ARG A 2 1.27 -16.38 27.87
CA ARG A 2 0.68 -16.12 26.54
C ARG A 2 -0.18 -14.86 26.66
N CYS A 3 0.14 -13.80 25.93
CA CYS A 3 -0.76 -12.67 25.76
C CYS A 3 -1.77 -13.04 24.67
N GLU A 4 -3.02 -13.23 25.07
CA GLU A 4 -4.16 -13.30 24.16
C GLU A 4 -4.49 -11.86 23.72
N TYR A 5 -4.45 -11.61 22.41
CA TYR A 5 -4.81 -10.32 21.82
C TYR A 5 -6.30 -10.34 21.44
N HIS A 6 -7.09 -9.48 22.08
CA HIS A 6 -8.45 -9.17 21.65
C HIS A 6 -8.42 -7.90 20.81
N ALA A 7 -8.55 -8.02 19.49
CA ALA A 7 -8.70 -6.88 18.60
C ALA A 7 -10.12 -6.31 18.75
N ILE A 8 -10.21 -5.01 19.04
CA ILE A 8 -11.46 -4.24 19.12
C ILE A 8 -11.45 -3.25 17.95
N ASP A 9 -12.60 -3.10 17.28
CA ASP A 9 -12.91 -2.33 16.05
C ASP A 9 -12.62 -0.81 16.09
N ALA A 10 -11.47 -0.36 16.58
CA ALA A 10 -11.06 1.05 16.50
C ALA A 10 -10.10 1.26 15.32
N SER A 11 -10.44 2.15 14.40
CA SER A 11 -9.52 2.65 13.37
C SER A 11 -8.35 3.37 14.05
N PHE A 12 -7.18 2.73 14.04
CA PHE A 12 -5.96 3.32 14.59
C PHE A 12 -5.37 4.32 13.58
N GLY A 13 -5.33 5.59 13.95
CA GLY A 13 -4.47 6.57 13.28
C GLY A 13 -3.00 6.24 13.61
N TRP A 14 -2.31 5.58 12.69
CA TRP A 14 -0.90 5.21 12.83
C TRP A 14 0.00 6.37 12.38
N VAL A 15 0.57 7.11 13.32
CA VAL A 15 1.72 8.00 13.06
C VAL A 15 2.94 7.38 13.73
N PRO A 16 3.95 6.88 12.99
CA PRO A 16 5.06 6.18 13.59
C PRO A 16 5.99 7.18 14.30
N THR A 17 5.79 7.35 15.60
CA THR A 17 6.84 7.85 16.51
C THR A 17 7.68 6.66 16.98
N PRO A 18 8.97 6.83 17.31
CA PRO A 18 9.84 5.75 17.80
C PRO A 18 9.31 5.09 19.09
N HIS A 19 8.30 5.68 19.72
CA HIS A 19 7.64 5.18 20.90
C HIS A 19 6.13 5.16 20.65
N GLN A 20 5.47 4.05 20.92
CA GLN A 20 4.01 3.93 20.83
C GLN A 20 3.43 3.67 22.21
N LYS A 21 2.43 4.47 22.61
CA LYS A 21 1.71 4.24 23.87
C LYS A 21 0.54 3.30 23.60
N ILE A 22 0.63 2.05 24.04
CA ILE A 22 -0.46 1.06 23.97
C ILE A 22 -0.86 0.70 25.39
N HIS A 23 -2.12 0.96 25.77
CA HIS A 23 -2.67 0.63 27.10
C HIS A 23 -1.73 1.00 28.27
N ASP A 24 -1.23 2.24 28.27
CA ASP A 24 -0.28 2.79 29.25
C ASP A 24 1.16 2.27 29.22
N HIS A 25 1.50 1.39 28.28
CA HIS A 25 2.88 0.95 28.03
C HIS A 25 3.50 1.70 26.85
N LEU A 26 4.72 2.19 27.04
CA LEU A 26 5.54 2.75 25.98
C LEU A 26 6.29 1.59 25.31
N ILE A 27 5.91 1.26 24.08
CA ILE A 27 6.61 0.29 23.25
C ILE A 27 7.62 1.04 22.41
N ASP A 28 8.90 0.72 22.58
CA ASP A 28 9.96 1.18 21.70
C ASP A 28 9.88 0.41 20.38
N LEU A 29 9.55 1.13 19.31
CA LEU A 29 9.51 0.62 17.94
C LEU A 29 10.72 1.10 17.15
N SER A 30 11.76 1.60 17.82
CA SER A 30 13.01 1.95 17.16
C SER A 30 13.66 0.71 16.54
N VAL A 31 14.24 0.90 15.37
CA VAL A 31 14.89 -0.14 14.60
C VAL A 31 16.31 0.33 14.36
N SER A 32 17.30 -0.47 14.75
CA SER A 32 18.71 -0.17 14.48
C SER A 32 19.00 -0.23 12.99
N GLU A 33 20.11 0.38 12.55
CA GLU A 33 20.51 0.33 11.14
C GLU A 33 20.71 -1.09 10.61
N HIS A 34 21.26 -1.99 11.43
CA HIS A 34 21.39 -3.41 11.09
C HIS A 34 20.03 -4.06 10.87
N GLN A 35 19.08 -3.83 11.78
CA GLN A 35 17.72 -4.36 11.65
C GLN A 35 16.97 -3.78 10.45
N LEU A 36 17.20 -2.50 10.10
CA LEU A 36 16.67 -1.91 8.86
C LEU A 36 17.26 -2.58 7.62
N SER A 37 18.54 -2.97 7.67
CA SER A 37 19.19 -3.76 6.62
C SER A 37 18.53 -5.14 6.47
N ASP A 38 18.38 -5.87 7.58
CA ASP A 38 17.74 -7.20 7.58
C ASP A 38 16.29 -7.12 7.08
N TYR A 39 15.55 -6.08 7.48
CA TYR A 39 14.19 -5.84 7.00
C TYR A 39 14.17 -5.58 5.49
N ALA A 40 15.10 -4.77 4.98
CA ALA A 40 15.20 -4.54 3.54
C ALA A 40 15.49 -5.83 2.77
N ASP A 41 16.42 -6.65 3.25
CA ASP A 41 16.76 -7.92 2.63
C ASP A 41 15.58 -8.92 2.68
N ALA A 42 14.79 -8.91 3.76
CA ALA A 42 13.56 -9.70 3.86
C ALA A 42 12.48 -9.25 2.88
N ILE A 43 12.32 -7.93 2.68
CA ILE A 43 11.38 -7.39 1.70
C ILE A 43 11.84 -7.71 0.27
N ASP A 44 13.13 -7.61 -0.02
CA ASP A 44 13.69 -8.00 -1.32
C ASP A 44 13.43 -9.49 -1.61
N LEU A 45 13.61 -10.34 -0.59
CA LEU A 45 13.26 -11.77 -0.67
C LEU A 45 11.79 -11.97 -1.03
N VAL A 46 10.86 -11.29 -0.35
CA VAL A 46 9.42 -11.36 -0.65
C VAL A 46 9.11 -10.92 -2.09
N LEU A 47 9.72 -9.82 -2.53
CA LEU A 47 9.55 -9.30 -3.91
C LEU A 47 10.17 -10.22 -4.98
N SER A 48 11.08 -11.12 -4.59
CA SER A 48 11.70 -12.12 -5.46
C SER A 48 10.89 -13.40 -5.61
N LEU A 49 9.87 -13.62 -4.75
CA LEU A 49 9.02 -14.80 -4.81
C LEU A 49 8.28 -14.87 -6.15
N ALA A 50 8.22 -16.06 -6.71
CA ALA A 50 7.46 -16.31 -7.93
C ALA A 50 5.96 -16.15 -7.66
N VAL A 51 5.30 -15.33 -8.48
CA VAL A 51 3.84 -15.21 -8.47
C VAL A 51 3.23 -16.42 -9.18
N PRO A 52 2.24 -17.11 -8.58
CA PRO A 52 1.54 -18.21 -9.27
C PRO A 52 0.88 -17.71 -10.57
N MET A 53 0.95 -18.51 -11.63
CA MET A 53 0.47 -18.10 -12.96
C MET A 53 -1.03 -17.80 -13.01
N ASP A 54 -1.80 -18.43 -12.13
CA ASP A 54 -3.26 -18.35 -12.01
C ASP A 54 -3.72 -17.42 -10.89
N ALA A 55 -2.79 -16.73 -10.21
CA ALA A 55 -3.16 -15.84 -9.13
C ALA A 55 -3.88 -14.60 -9.66
N ALA A 56 -5.00 -14.25 -9.02
CA ALA A 56 -5.70 -13.01 -9.28
C ALA A 56 -4.83 -11.80 -8.89
N LEU A 57 -4.93 -10.73 -9.67
CA LEU A 57 -4.30 -9.45 -9.34
C LEU A 57 -5.13 -8.76 -8.25
N GLY A 58 -4.46 -8.23 -7.23
CA GLY A 58 -5.14 -7.61 -6.08
C GLY A 58 -4.83 -8.33 -4.77
N PRO A 59 -5.77 -8.38 -3.81
CA PRO A 59 -5.50 -8.85 -2.44
C PRO A 59 -5.13 -10.33 -2.38
N VAL A 60 -4.18 -10.68 -1.51
CA VAL A 60 -3.90 -12.09 -1.19
C VAL A 60 -4.74 -12.52 0.01
N GLY A 61 -5.42 -13.67 -0.12
CA GLY A 61 -6.19 -14.26 0.98
C GLY A 61 -7.63 -13.74 1.14
N GLY A 62 -8.16 -13.04 0.13
CA GLY A 62 -9.56 -12.58 0.09
C GLY A 62 -9.92 -11.50 1.13
N GLY A 63 -8.92 -10.96 1.83
CA GLY A 63 -9.07 -9.83 2.75
C GLY A 63 -9.06 -8.48 2.04
N HIS A 64 -9.27 -7.41 2.81
CA HIS A 64 -9.13 -6.06 2.28
C HIS A 64 -7.65 -5.67 2.23
N SER A 65 -7.04 -5.62 1.05
CA SER A 65 -5.67 -5.14 0.91
C SER A 65 -5.65 -3.61 1.08
N LEU A 66 -5.24 -3.10 2.22
CA LEU A 66 -5.15 -1.64 2.41
C LEU A 66 -3.84 -1.14 1.80
N HIS A 67 -3.87 -0.83 0.50
CA HIS A 67 -2.74 -0.22 -0.18
C HIS A 67 -2.89 1.31 -0.16
N PRO A 68 -1.87 2.09 0.26
CA PRO A 68 -1.98 3.55 0.39
C PRO A 68 -2.43 4.27 -0.88
N ILE A 69 -2.13 3.70 -2.06
CA ILE A 69 -2.59 4.23 -3.36
C ILE A 69 -4.12 4.26 -3.49
N PHE A 70 -4.82 3.42 -2.74
CA PHE A 70 -6.29 3.30 -2.71
C PHE A 70 -6.90 3.90 -1.44
N GLU A 71 -6.09 4.46 -0.54
CA GLU A 71 -6.54 5.05 0.71
C GLU A 71 -7.23 6.40 0.47
N ASN A 72 -8.28 6.68 1.25
CA ASN A 72 -8.91 8.00 1.32
C ASN A 72 -8.71 8.60 2.73
N GLU A 73 -7.69 9.44 2.86
CA GLU A 73 -7.33 10.09 4.12
C GLU A 73 -8.47 10.96 4.70
N SER A 74 -9.31 11.56 3.85
CA SER A 74 -10.36 12.50 4.28
C SER A 74 -11.56 11.81 4.92
N LEU A 75 -11.84 10.56 4.56
CA LEU A 75 -12.98 9.79 5.07
C LEU A 75 -12.57 8.71 6.07
N GLY A 76 -11.27 8.44 6.21
CA GLY A 76 -10.78 7.31 7.02
C GLY A 76 -11.30 5.96 6.52
N GLU A 77 -11.82 5.91 5.28
CA GLU A 77 -12.33 4.71 4.64
C GLU A 77 -11.23 4.10 3.78
N ASN A 78 -11.04 2.80 3.97
CA ASN A 78 -9.99 2.04 3.33
C ASN A 78 -10.67 0.88 2.58
N LYS A 79 -10.81 1.01 1.27
CA LYS A 79 -11.40 -0.03 0.43
C LYS A 79 -10.27 -0.74 -0.32
N SER A 80 -10.26 -2.06 -0.18
CA SER A 80 -9.34 -2.97 -0.86
C SER A 80 -9.23 -2.69 -2.36
N PRO A 81 -8.07 -2.93 -3.03
CA PRO A 81 -8.10 -3.21 -4.45
C PRO A 81 -9.13 -4.30 -4.67
N ARG A 82 -10.06 -4.03 -5.59
CA ARG A 82 -10.84 -5.11 -6.19
C ARG A 82 -9.86 -6.09 -6.82
N GLU A 83 -10.25 -7.35 -6.88
CA GLU A 83 -9.55 -8.28 -7.76
C GLU A 83 -9.68 -7.78 -9.19
N TYR A 84 -8.58 -7.76 -9.93
CA TYR A 84 -8.57 -7.42 -11.35
C TYR A 84 -8.44 -8.69 -12.17
N GLN A 85 -9.24 -8.80 -13.22
CA GLN A 85 -9.22 -9.93 -14.14
C GLN A 85 -7.99 -9.89 -15.05
N SER A 86 -7.37 -8.72 -15.22
CA SER A 86 -6.20 -8.55 -16.08
C SER A 86 -5.35 -7.33 -15.68
N VAL A 87 -4.09 -7.32 -16.14
CA VAL A 87 -3.19 -6.16 -16.02
C VAL A 87 -3.76 -4.96 -16.76
N GLN A 88 -4.49 -5.18 -17.86
CA GLN A 88 -5.15 -4.13 -18.62
C GLN A 88 -6.22 -3.44 -17.77
N GLU A 89 -7.10 -4.20 -17.11
CA GLU A 89 -8.15 -3.65 -16.25
C GLU A 89 -7.56 -2.83 -15.09
N LEU A 90 -6.47 -3.32 -14.47
CA LEU A 90 -5.73 -2.56 -13.45
C LEU A 90 -5.17 -1.25 -14.02
N THR A 91 -4.58 -1.31 -15.22
CA THR A 91 -3.98 -0.14 -15.88
C THR A 91 -5.03 0.92 -16.21
N GLU A 92 -6.15 0.51 -16.78
CA GLU A 92 -7.29 1.38 -17.09
C GLU A 92 -7.82 2.05 -15.83
N HIS A 93 -8.04 1.27 -14.76
CA HIS A 93 -8.54 1.79 -13.50
C HIS A 93 -7.58 2.81 -12.87
N ILE A 94 -6.28 2.53 -12.80
CA ILE A 94 -5.31 3.49 -12.24
C ILE A 94 -5.25 4.78 -13.07
N ASN A 95 -5.32 4.68 -14.40
CA ASN A 95 -5.33 5.85 -15.26
C ASN A 95 -6.62 6.67 -15.13
N GLU A 96 -7.77 6.01 -15.02
CA GLU A 96 -9.05 6.66 -14.72
C GLU A 96 -8.97 7.46 -13.41
N LEU A 97 -8.41 6.86 -12.36
CA LEU A 97 -8.24 7.53 -11.07
C LEU A 97 -7.25 8.70 -11.10
N ALA A 98 -6.21 8.62 -11.95
CA ALA A 98 -5.21 9.68 -12.06
C ALA A 98 -5.65 10.83 -12.97
N GLN A 99 -6.53 10.59 -13.95
CA GLN A 99 -6.93 11.56 -14.98
C GLN A 99 -7.36 12.93 -14.43
N PRO A 100 -8.17 13.04 -13.35
CA PRO A 100 -8.57 14.34 -12.81
C PRO A 100 -7.42 15.19 -12.26
N TRP A 101 -6.25 14.58 -12.04
CA TRP A 101 -5.11 15.16 -11.31
C TRP A 101 -3.88 15.39 -12.19
N ILE A 102 -3.92 14.93 -13.45
CA ILE A 102 -2.81 15.03 -14.40
C ILE A 102 -3.22 15.88 -15.60
N SER A 103 -2.28 16.62 -16.18
CA SER A 103 -2.51 17.32 -17.44
C SER A 103 -2.58 16.32 -18.60
N SER A 104 -3.27 16.67 -19.69
CA SER A 104 -3.40 15.85 -20.92
C SER A 104 -2.05 15.46 -21.53
N ASP A 105 -1.00 16.23 -21.22
CA ASP A 105 0.34 16.04 -21.77
C ASP A 105 1.17 14.99 -20.99
N TYR A 106 0.65 14.48 -19.87
CA TYR A 106 1.32 13.44 -19.10
C TYR A 106 1.14 12.05 -19.68
N ARG A 107 2.20 11.25 -19.60
CA ARG A 107 2.15 9.84 -19.97
C ARG A 107 1.35 9.06 -18.92
N LEU A 108 0.28 8.40 -19.37
CA LEU A 108 -0.50 7.45 -18.58
C LEU A 108 0.35 6.28 -18.09
N ALA A 109 -0.05 5.67 -16.98
CA ALA A 109 0.57 4.45 -16.48
C ALA A 109 0.41 3.32 -17.48
N ASP A 110 1.44 2.48 -17.56
CA ASP A 110 1.44 1.24 -18.33
C ASP A 110 2.09 0.14 -17.48
N PHE A 111 1.30 -0.87 -17.12
CA PHE A 111 1.76 -2.01 -16.33
C PHE A 111 1.99 -3.27 -17.18
N SER A 112 1.83 -3.21 -18.50
CA SER A 112 1.88 -4.38 -19.38
C SER A 112 3.23 -5.11 -19.40
N GLN A 113 4.32 -4.38 -19.14
CA GLN A 113 5.70 -4.91 -19.07
C GLN A 113 6.25 -4.92 -17.65
N VAL A 114 5.46 -4.56 -16.65
CA VAL A 114 5.91 -4.47 -15.27
C VAL A 114 5.82 -5.85 -14.63
N ARG A 115 6.88 -6.25 -13.91
CA ARG A 115 6.89 -7.49 -13.14
C ARG A 115 5.80 -7.47 -12.07
N MET A 116 4.97 -8.52 -12.01
CA MET A 116 4.06 -8.76 -10.89
C MET A 116 4.81 -9.38 -9.72
N CYS A 117 4.52 -8.93 -8.50
CA CYS A 117 5.14 -9.45 -7.28
C CYS A 117 4.18 -9.38 -6.09
N TYR A 118 4.57 -10.03 -5.00
CA TYR A 118 3.90 -9.87 -3.71
C TYR A 118 4.29 -8.53 -3.09
N VAL A 119 3.38 -7.56 -3.13
CA VAL A 119 3.58 -6.21 -2.58
C VAL A 119 3.05 -6.16 -1.16
N MET A 120 3.91 -5.80 -0.21
CA MET A 120 3.51 -5.48 1.16
C MET A 120 3.17 -3.99 1.26
N SER A 121 1.88 -3.68 1.41
CA SER A 121 1.43 -2.28 1.31
C SER A 121 1.57 -1.47 2.60
N ASN A 122 1.94 -2.12 3.71
CA ASN A 122 2.08 -1.50 5.02
C ASN A 122 3.51 -1.67 5.55
N LEU A 123 4.44 -0.85 5.06
CA LEU A 123 5.83 -0.86 5.53
C LEU A 123 5.97 0.03 6.76
N ASN A 124 6.03 -0.59 7.94
CA ASN A 124 6.29 0.10 9.21
C ASN A 124 7.12 -0.78 10.15
N ASN A 125 7.72 -0.17 11.18
CA ASN A 125 8.59 -0.85 12.14
C ASN A 125 7.86 -1.97 12.90
N GLY A 126 6.57 -1.80 13.19
CA GLY A 126 5.75 -2.79 13.88
C GLY A 126 5.44 -4.04 13.05
N ASN A 127 5.70 -4.01 11.74
CA ASN A 127 5.47 -5.15 10.84
C ASN A 127 6.70 -6.05 10.65
N ALA A 128 7.77 -5.80 11.40
CA ALA A 128 8.93 -6.66 11.48
C ALA A 128 9.24 -7.02 12.95
N VAL A 129 9.45 -8.30 13.21
CA VAL A 129 9.92 -8.81 14.50
C VAL A 129 11.32 -9.38 14.32
N PHE A 130 12.26 -8.95 15.17
CA PHE A 130 13.65 -9.41 15.15
C PHE A 130 13.89 -10.31 16.36
N SER A 131 14.34 -11.55 16.13
CA SER A 131 14.58 -12.51 17.20
C SER A 131 15.67 -13.49 16.81
N GLU A 132 16.64 -13.73 17.70
CA GLU A 132 17.69 -14.75 17.53
C GLU A 132 18.47 -14.65 16.21
N GLY A 133 18.64 -13.44 15.67
CA GLY A 133 19.33 -13.20 14.40
C GLY A 133 18.46 -13.40 13.15
N GLU A 134 17.17 -13.61 13.34
CA GLU A 134 16.18 -13.74 12.26
C GLU A 134 15.23 -12.54 12.23
N VAL A 135 14.65 -12.29 11.06
CA VAL A 135 13.61 -11.28 10.82
C VAL A 135 12.32 -11.96 10.37
N TYR A 136 11.23 -11.62 11.04
CA TYR A 136 9.90 -12.13 10.77
C TYR A 136 9.03 -10.98 10.29
N LEU A 137 8.57 -11.06 9.05
CA LEU A 137 7.59 -10.13 8.49
C LEU A 137 6.19 -10.55 8.93
N ILE A 138 5.45 -9.64 9.54
CA ILE A 138 4.09 -9.88 10.05
C ILE A 138 3.09 -8.90 9.43
N ASP A 139 1.79 -9.09 9.74
CA ASP A 139 0.68 -8.26 9.24
C ASP A 139 0.62 -8.17 7.70
N HIS A 140 0.51 -9.33 7.07
CA HIS A 140 0.37 -9.49 5.62
C HIS A 140 -1.05 -9.23 5.11
N LEU A 141 -1.97 -8.77 5.95
CA LEU A 141 -3.37 -8.56 5.57
C LEU A 141 -3.51 -7.54 4.44
N ASN A 142 -2.54 -6.65 4.32
CA ASN A 142 -2.47 -5.60 3.30
C ASN A 142 -1.62 -5.99 2.09
N ALA A 143 -1.28 -7.28 1.95
CA ALA A 143 -0.48 -7.73 0.84
C ALA A 143 -1.34 -8.01 -0.39
N GLY A 144 -0.76 -7.77 -1.56
CA GLY A 144 -1.41 -8.01 -2.84
C GLY A 144 -0.44 -8.47 -3.91
N ILE A 145 -0.96 -9.16 -4.91
CA ILE A 145 -0.24 -9.44 -6.16
C ILE A 145 -0.48 -8.25 -7.08
N LEU A 146 0.56 -7.43 -7.20
CA LEU A 146 0.49 -6.13 -7.86
C LEU A 146 1.78 -5.88 -8.68
N PRO A 147 1.76 -4.94 -9.64
CA PRO A 147 2.97 -4.52 -10.33
C PRO A 147 4.02 -3.97 -9.36
N LEU A 148 5.31 -4.26 -9.60
CA LEU A 148 6.42 -3.81 -8.73
C LEU A 148 6.43 -2.30 -8.45
N SER A 149 5.92 -1.47 -9.36
CA SER A 149 5.79 -0.02 -9.17
C SER A 149 4.90 0.36 -7.98
N PHE A 150 3.98 -0.51 -7.55
CA PHE A 150 3.18 -0.30 -6.34
C PHE A 150 4.05 -0.31 -5.09
N MET A 151 5.03 -1.21 -5.01
CA MET A 151 6.02 -1.21 -3.94
C MET A 151 6.87 0.07 -3.96
N THR A 152 7.20 0.59 -5.14
CA THR A 152 7.86 1.90 -5.27
C THR A 152 7.01 2.97 -4.59
N TYR A 153 5.72 3.02 -4.88
CA TYR A 153 4.81 3.99 -4.24
C TYR A 153 4.78 3.83 -2.72
N VAL A 154 4.67 2.61 -2.18
CA VAL A 154 4.69 2.37 -0.73
C VAL A 154 5.99 2.85 -0.07
N SER A 155 7.14 2.65 -0.73
CA SER A 155 8.43 3.19 -0.25
C SER A 155 8.53 4.73 -0.33
N HIS A 156 7.59 5.38 -1.02
CA HIS A 156 7.46 6.82 -1.09
C HIS A 156 6.47 7.41 -0.08
N CYS A 157 5.56 6.61 0.46
CA CYS A 157 4.73 7.01 1.59
C CYS A 157 5.63 7.30 2.80
N HIS A 158 5.55 8.52 3.35
CA HIS A 158 6.46 9.08 4.35
C HIS A 158 6.48 8.30 5.69
N ARG A 159 7.20 7.19 5.73
CA ARG A 159 7.44 6.38 6.93
C ARG A 159 8.95 6.13 7.07
N THR A 160 9.44 6.06 8.31
CA THR A 160 10.87 5.92 8.62
C THR A 160 11.52 4.72 7.92
N VAL A 161 10.83 3.58 7.87
CA VAL A 161 11.30 2.39 7.13
C VAL A 161 11.36 2.66 5.64
N SER A 162 10.33 3.32 5.09
CA SER A 162 10.18 3.56 3.66
C SER A 162 11.35 4.35 3.06
N GLU A 163 11.90 5.33 3.78
CA GLU A 163 13.07 6.08 3.33
C GLU A 163 14.33 5.19 3.20
N TYR A 164 14.58 4.34 4.20
CA TYR A 164 15.69 3.39 4.16
C TYR A 164 15.50 2.37 3.03
N LEU A 165 14.31 1.78 2.91
CA LEU A 165 13.97 0.81 1.88
C LEU A 165 14.13 1.37 0.47
N ARG A 166 13.75 2.63 0.25
CA ARG A 166 13.90 3.31 -1.05
C ARG A 166 15.35 3.34 -1.53
N GLY A 167 16.29 3.58 -0.62
CA GLY A 167 17.72 3.56 -0.93
C GLY A 167 18.26 2.16 -1.22
N ARG A 168 17.63 1.12 -0.68
CA ARG A 168 18.15 -0.25 -0.69
C ARG A 168 17.58 -1.14 -1.80
N LEU A 169 16.26 -1.10 -2.02
CA LEU A 169 15.53 -2.04 -2.87
C LEU A 169 15.63 -1.77 -4.39
N LYS A 170 16.27 -0.66 -4.81
CA LYS A 170 16.43 -0.28 -6.24
C LYS A 170 15.14 -0.42 -7.06
N LEU A 171 14.03 0.04 -6.51
CA LEU A 171 12.69 -0.11 -7.10
C LEU A 171 12.53 0.76 -8.36
N PRO A 172 11.75 0.32 -9.37
CA PRO A 172 11.54 1.07 -10.60
C PRO A 172 10.75 2.36 -10.32
N LEU A 173 11.14 3.46 -10.95
CA LEU A 173 10.44 4.74 -10.82
C LEU A 173 9.34 4.93 -11.88
N ASP A 174 9.23 4.00 -12.82
CA ASP A 174 8.15 3.99 -13.80
C ASP A 174 6.79 3.97 -13.09
N ASN A 175 5.84 4.73 -13.63
CA ASN A 175 4.49 4.91 -13.09
C ASN A 175 4.40 5.61 -11.72
N LEU A 176 5.51 5.91 -11.02
CA LEU A 176 5.47 6.53 -9.69
C LEU A 176 4.70 7.86 -9.69
N HIS A 177 4.88 8.68 -10.71
CA HIS A 177 4.16 9.95 -10.83
C HIS A 177 2.64 9.72 -10.90
N ILE A 178 2.19 8.84 -11.79
CA ILE A 178 0.77 8.51 -11.95
C ILE A 178 0.21 7.89 -10.66
N SER A 179 0.95 6.99 -10.02
CA SER A 179 0.58 6.43 -8.72
C SER A 179 0.47 7.51 -7.63
N SER A 180 1.34 8.53 -7.64
CA SER A 180 1.27 9.66 -6.70
C SER A 180 0.10 10.61 -6.94
N CYS A 181 -0.38 10.68 -8.18
CA CYS A 181 -1.58 11.42 -8.56
C CYS A 181 -2.86 10.60 -8.35
N THR A 182 -2.75 9.29 -8.14
CA THR A 182 -3.89 8.44 -7.79
C THR A 182 -4.22 8.72 -6.33
N LYS A 183 -5.29 9.48 -6.09
CA LYS A 183 -5.83 9.74 -4.74
C LYS A 183 -7.30 9.39 -4.69
N GLY A 184 -7.73 8.73 -3.62
CA GLY A 184 -9.15 8.55 -3.29
C GLY A 184 -9.92 7.71 -4.30
N ALA A 185 -9.54 6.43 -4.41
CA ALA A 185 -10.00 5.47 -5.42
C ALA A 185 -11.51 5.13 -5.46
N PHE A 186 -12.41 5.89 -4.81
CA PHE A 186 -13.80 5.44 -4.66
C PHE A 186 -14.92 6.48 -4.78
N TRP A 187 -14.66 7.76 -4.99
CA TRP A 187 -15.77 8.72 -5.12
C TRP A 187 -15.54 9.71 -6.27
N LEU A 188 -16.52 9.77 -7.17
CA LEU A 188 -16.80 10.98 -7.96
C LEU A 188 -16.78 12.17 -6.99
N ARG A 189 -16.28 13.33 -7.45
CA ARG A 189 -16.43 14.58 -6.71
C ARG A 189 -17.90 14.69 -6.28
N ASP A 190 -18.14 14.83 -4.97
CA ASP A 190 -19.43 15.35 -4.50
C ASP A 190 -19.66 16.69 -5.23
N GLY A 191 -20.54 16.66 -6.23
CA GLY A 191 -20.71 17.74 -7.20
C GLY A 191 -21.60 17.40 -8.40
N ASP A 192 -21.71 16.13 -8.80
CA ASP A 192 -22.51 15.74 -9.99
C ASP A 192 -23.92 15.17 -9.66
N GLU A 193 -24.45 15.41 -8.46
CA GLU A 193 -25.86 15.08 -8.11
C GLU A 193 -26.82 16.29 -8.09
N GLU A 194 -26.37 17.50 -8.43
CA GLU A 194 -27.23 18.70 -8.49
C GLU A 194 -27.35 19.30 -9.90
N GLU A 195 -27.76 18.53 -10.92
CA GLU A 195 -28.37 19.16 -12.12
C GLU A 195 -29.32 18.26 -12.93
N MET A 196 -29.95 17.25 -12.31
CA MET A 196 -31.00 16.44 -12.96
C MET A 196 -32.33 16.39 -12.20
N ASN A 197 -32.64 17.40 -11.39
CA ASN A 197 -33.99 17.64 -10.88
C ASN A 197 -34.32 19.13 -10.89
N GLY A 198 -34.85 19.64 -12.00
CA GLY A 198 -35.28 21.03 -12.07
C GLY A 198 -35.78 21.56 -13.41
N SER A 199 -36.18 20.70 -14.34
CA SER A 199 -37.02 21.10 -15.48
C SER A 199 -38.46 20.66 -15.21
N GLN A 200 -39.22 21.48 -14.50
CA GLN A 200 -40.68 21.55 -14.56
C GLN A 200 -41.17 22.76 -13.74
N GLY A 201 -41.71 23.77 -14.43
CA GLY A 201 -42.39 24.93 -13.83
C GLY A 201 -42.08 26.24 -14.55
#